data_AF-A0A258IQL5-F1
#
_entry.id   AF-A0A258IQL5-F1
#
_cell.length_a   1.000
_cell.length_b   1.000
_cell.length_c   1.000
_cell.angle_alpha   90.00
_cell.angle_beta   90.00
_cell.angle_gamma   90.00
#
_symmetry.space_group_name_H-M   'P 1'
#
loop_
_entity.id
_entity.type
_entity.pdbx_description
1 polymer ?
#
loop_
_entity_poly.entity_id
_entity_poly.type
_entity_poly.pdbx_seq_one_letter_code
_entity_poly.pdbx_strand_id
1 'polypeptide(L)'
;MHVLPESFVGGPLALLRRGDEVRIDVAARSIDMLVAPEALARRRAGFVPPPPRFERGYGWMVSRHIGQAHVGCDFDFLETSFDSPAGEPDIF
;
A
#
# COMPACT_ATOMS: atom_id res chain seq x y z
N MET A 1 -7.89 -6.92 -7.61
CA MET A 1 -8.05 -7.25 -6.17
C MET A 1 -7.08 -6.39 -5.40
N HIS A 2 -7.54 -5.54 -4.46
CA HIS A 2 -6.75 -4.49 -3.82
C HIS A 2 -7.00 -4.45 -2.31
N VAL A 3 -6.23 -5.21 -1.52
CA VAL A 3 -6.28 -5.14 -0.04
C VAL A 3 -5.42 -3.97 0.43
N LEU A 4 -5.97 -3.17 1.35
CA LEU A 4 -5.44 -1.87 1.72
C LEU A 4 -5.42 -1.65 3.23
N PRO A 5 -4.47 -0.86 3.76
CA PRO A 5 -3.19 -0.52 3.13
C PRO A 5 -2.40 -1.78 2.73
N GLU A 6 -1.51 -1.66 1.77
CA GLU A 6 -0.72 -2.80 1.32
C GLU A 6 0.26 -3.32 2.39
N SER A 7 0.74 -4.56 2.23
CA SER A 7 1.62 -5.16 3.22
C SER A 7 3.00 -4.50 3.30
N PHE A 8 3.48 -3.90 2.21
CA PHE A 8 4.80 -3.26 2.18
C PHE A 8 4.91 -2.11 3.19
N VAL A 9 3.82 -1.35 3.37
CA VAL A 9 3.73 -0.23 4.33
C VAL A 9 3.19 -0.65 5.70
N GLY A 10 3.06 -1.96 5.98
CA GLY A 10 2.58 -2.45 7.28
C GLY A 10 1.07 -2.47 7.43
N GLY A 11 0.33 -2.56 6.32
CA GLY A 11 -1.10 -2.78 6.32
C GLY A 11 -1.52 -4.10 6.99
N PRO A 12 -2.84 -4.33 7.19
CA PRO A 12 -3.36 -5.48 7.92
C PRO A 12 -2.79 -6.84 7.46
N LEU A 13 -2.67 -7.02 6.14
CA LEU A 13 -2.17 -8.25 5.54
C LEU A 13 -0.70 -8.54 5.90
N ALA A 14 0.10 -7.52 6.24
CA ALA A 14 1.47 -7.71 6.72
C ALA A 14 1.55 -8.40 8.09
N LEU A 15 0.45 -8.36 8.86
CA LEU A 15 0.41 -8.88 10.22
C LEU A 15 -0.04 -10.35 10.28
N LEU A 16 -0.59 -10.87 9.19
CA LEU A 16 -1.00 -12.27 9.13
C LEU A 16 0.22 -13.19 9.05
N ARG A 17 0.07 -14.37 9.62
CA ARG A 17 1.06 -15.44 9.65
C ARG A 17 0.40 -16.72 9.14
N ARG A 18 1.22 -17.65 8.69
CA ARG A 18 0.75 -18.99 8.29
C ARG A 18 -0.05 -19.62 9.42
N GLY A 19 -1.24 -20.09 9.09
CA GLY A 19 -2.14 -20.76 10.04
C GLY A 19 -3.14 -19.84 10.74
N ASP A 20 -3.05 -18.52 10.58
CA ASP A 20 -4.13 -17.64 11.02
C ASP A 20 -5.40 -17.87 10.20
N GLU A 21 -6.54 -17.77 10.85
CA GLU A 21 -7.84 -17.91 10.20
C GLU A 21 -8.35 -16.56 9.68
N VAL A 22 -8.95 -16.59 8.49
CA VAL A 22 -9.53 -15.42 7.83
C VAL A 22 -10.93 -15.78 7.39
N ARG A 23 -11.91 -14.97 7.80
CA ARG A 23 -13.30 -15.10 7.35
C ARG A 23 -13.54 -14.16 6.19
N ILE A 24 -14.09 -14.69 5.10
CA ILE A 24 -14.52 -13.90 3.93
C ILE A 24 -16.02 -14.07 3.80
N ASP A 25 -16.75 -12.97 3.85
CA ASP A 25 -18.19 -12.94 3.62
C ASP A 25 -18.48 -12.00 2.43
N VAL A 26 -18.84 -12.61 1.30
CA VAL A 26 -19.12 -11.87 0.07
C VAL A 26 -20.46 -11.11 0.16
N ALA A 27 -21.46 -11.68 0.84
CA ALA A 27 -22.76 -11.05 0.98
C ALA A 27 -22.65 -9.81 1.90
N ALA A 28 -21.92 -9.94 3.01
CA ALA A 28 -21.64 -8.84 3.92
C ALA A 28 -20.53 -7.89 3.43
N ARG A 29 -19.83 -8.24 2.33
CA ARG A 29 -18.67 -7.52 1.79
C ARG A 29 -17.57 -7.32 2.84
N SER A 30 -17.33 -8.32 3.68
CA SER A 30 -16.34 -8.26 4.76
C SER A 30 -15.22 -9.28 4.57
N ILE A 31 -14.03 -8.90 5.02
CA ILE A 31 -12.86 -9.76 5.13
C ILE A 31 -12.27 -9.51 6.52
N ASP A 32 -12.30 -10.52 7.37
CA ASP A 32 -12.01 -10.39 8.79
C ASP A 32 -10.84 -11.29 9.18
N MET A 33 -9.83 -10.70 9.83
CA MET A 33 -8.73 -11.46 10.43
C MET A 33 -9.20 -12.03 11.77
N LEU A 34 -9.39 -13.35 11.86
CA LEU A 34 -9.81 -14.01 13.10
C LEU A 34 -8.59 -14.26 14.01
N VAL A 35 -7.89 -13.17 14.34
CA VAL A 35 -6.68 -13.16 15.15
C VAL A 35 -6.91 -12.26 16.35
N ALA A 36 -6.51 -12.72 17.54
CA ALA A 36 -6.65 -11.94 18.77
C ALA A 36 -6.03 -10.53 18.62
N PRO A 37 -6.72 -9.46 19.08
CA PRO A 37 -6.23 -8.08 18.96
C PRO A 37 -4.84 -7.87 19.55
N GLU A 38 -4.52 -8.53 20.66
CA GLU A 38 -3.24 -8.44 21.36
C GLU A 38 -2.11 -9.05 20.52
N ALA A 39 -2.42 -10.12 19.78
CA ALA A 39 -1.46 -10.73 18.86
C ALA A 39 -1.19 -9.80 17.67
N LEU A 40 -2.24 -9.19 17.09
CA LEU A 40 -2.08 -8.21 16.00
C LEU A 40 -1.30 -6.98 16.47
N ALA A 41 -1.59 -6.46 17.67
CA ALA A 41 -0.86 -5.33 18.25
C ALA A 41 0.63 -5.66 18.45
N ARG A 42 0.95 -6.82 19.02
CA ARG A 42 2.34 -7.29 19.18
C ARG A 42 3.06 -7.45 17.84
N ARG A 43 2.38 -8.01 16.83
CA ARG A 43 2.94 -8.18 15.49
C ARG A 43 3.18 -6.83 14.81
N ARG A 44 2.27 -5.88 14.98
CA ARG A 44 2.40 -4.50 14.48
C ARG A 44 3.58 -3.77 15.13
N ALA A 45 3.75 -3.90 16.44
CA ALA A 45 4.87 -3.30 17.17
C ALA A 45 6.24 -3.86 16.71
N GLY A 46 6.27 -5.11 16.27
CA GLY A 46 7.46 -5.75 15.70
C GLY A 46 7.58 -5.67 14.18
N PHE A 47 6.72 -4.90 13.50
CA PHE A 47 6.77 -4.80 12.04
C PHE A 47 7.99 -4.01 11.61
N VAL A 48 8.82 -4.63 10.77
CA VAL A 48 9.95 -3.98 10.10
C VAL A 48 9.65 -3.98 8.61
N PRO A 49 9.54 -2.79 7.97
CA PRO A 49 9.34 -2.70 6.53
C PRO A 49 10.44 -3.44 5.78
N PRO A 50 10.12 -4.13 4.66
CA PRO A 50 11.15 -4.72 3.81
C PRO A 50 12.13 -3.64 3.31
N PRO A 51 13.41 -3.98 3.08
CA PRO A 51 14.36 -3.03 2.53
C PRO A 51 13.91 -2.54 1.14
N PRO A 52 14.24 -1.29 0.76
CA PRO A 52 13.96 -0.79 -0.58
C PRO A 52 14.59 -1.69 -1.64
N ARG A 53 13.83 -2.03 -2.69
CA ARG A 53 14.33 -2.84 -3.82
C ARG A 53 15.17 -2.04 -4.80
N PHE A 54 14.95 -0.73 -4.86
CA PHE A 54 15.58 0.17 -5.82
C PHE A 54 16.13 1.38 -5.09
N GLU A 55 17.41 1.68 -5.31
CA GLU A 55 18.10 2.81 -4.69
C GLU A 55 18.09 4.07 -5.56
N ARG A 56 17.79 3.92 -6.87
CA ARG A 56 17.70 5.03 -7.83
C ARG A 56 16.84 4.66 -9.05
N GLY A 57 16.58 5.65 -9.91
CA GLY A 57 15.88 5.48 -11.19
C GLY A 57 14.37 5.30 -11.04
N TYR A 58 13.71 4.80 -12.09
CA TYR A 58 12.25 4.69 -12.14
C TYR A 58 11.68 3.89 -10.96
N GLY A 59 12.26 2.75 -10.61
CA GLY A 59 11.77 1.92 -9.50
C GLY A 59 11.83 2.60 -8.12
N TRP A 60 12.82 3.48 -7.92
CA TRP A 60 12.93 4.31 -6.72
C TRP A 60 11.90 5.44 -6.69
N MET A 61 11.61 6.03 -7.85
CA MET A 61 10.59 7.07 -7.97
C MET A 61 9.22 6.46 -7.72
N VAL A 62 8.92 5.31 -8.35
CA VAL A 62 7.66 4.60 -8.14
C VAL A 62 7.45 4.28 -6.68
N SER A 63 8.44 3.68 -5.99
CA SER A 63 8.28 3.29 -4.59
C SER A 63 8.06 4.47 -3.63
N ARG A 64 8.36 5.70 -4.05
CA ARG A 64 8.22 6.92 -3.24
C ARG A 64 6.94 7.69 -3.52
N HIS A 65 6.47 7.66 -4.76
CA HIS A 65 5.41 8.55 -5.24
C HIS A 65 4.12 7.82 -5.60
N ILE A 66 4.14 6.49 -5.69
CA ILE A 66 2.94 5.71 -6.04
C ILE A 66 1.91 5.74 -4.90
N GLY A 67 0.68 6.13 -5.23
CA GLY A 67 -0.47 6.08 -4.36
C GLY A 67 -0.97 4.65 -4.12
N GLN A 68 -1.80 4.49 -3.09
CA GLN A 68 -2.42 3.20 -2.78
C GLN A 68 -3.52 2.84 -3.82
N ALA A 69 -3.85 1.56 -3.93
CA ALA A 69 -4.76 1.10 -4.97
C ALA A 69 -6.22 1.57 -4.88
N HIS A 70 -6.69 2.10 -3.74
CA HIS A 70 -8.02 2.74 -3.67
C HIS A 70 -8.04 4.15 -4.24
N VAL A 71 -6.88 4.79 -4.38
CA VAL A 71 -6.75 6.11 -5.01
C VAL A 71 -6.25 6.01 -6.46
N GLY A 72 -6.17 4.80 -7.02
CA GLY A 72 -5.90 4.58 -8.44
C GLY A 72 -4.48 4.16 -8.80
N CYS A 73 -3.57 4.01 -7.82
CA CYS A 73 -2.15 3.75 -8.09
C CYS A 73 -1.52 4.81 -9.03
N ASP A 74 -1.88 6.08 -8.84
CA ASP A 74 -1.26 7.19 -9.57
C ASP A 74 -0.02 7.70 -8.83
N PHE A 75 0.81 8.48 -9.50
CA PHE A 75 1.87 9.22 -8.83
C PHE A 75 1.30 10.50 -8.22
N ASP A 76 1.63 10.76 -6.95
CA ASP A 76 1.19 11.95 -6.21
C ASP A 76 1.45 13.26 -6.97
N PHE A 77 2.56 13.35 -7.70
CA PHE A 77 2.96 14.51 -8.49
C PHE A 77 2.31 14.62 -9.87
N LEU A 78 1.54 13.61 -10.30
CA LEU A 78 0.76 13.65 -11.54
C LEU A 78 -0.72 13.96 -11.29
N GLU A 79 -1.17 13.93 -10.03
CA GLU A 79 -2.54 14.31 -9.70
C GLU A 79 -2.79 15.77 -10.06
N THR A 80 -3.98 16.06 -10.62
CA THR A 80 -4.37 17.43 -11.01
C THR A 80 -4.38 18.45 -9.87
N SER A 81 -4.34 17.99 -8.62
CA SER A 81 -4.25 18.80 -7.41
C SER A 81 -2.82 19.15 -6.99
N PHE A 82 -1.80 18.53 -7.58
CA PHE A 82 -0.41 18.72 -7.14
C PHE A 82 0.16 20.08 -7.58
N ASP A 83 0.01 20.44 -8.86
CA ASP A 83 0.42 21.75 -9.40
C ASP A 83 -0.22 22.00 -10.79
N SER A 84 0.18 23.09 -11.44
CA SER A 84 -0.23 23.48 -12.79
C SER A 84 0.06 22.36 -13.80
N PRO A 85 -0.84 22.13 -14.77
CA PRO A 85 -0.62 21.12 -15.81
C PRO A 85 0.70 21.34 -16.54
N ALA A 86 1.37 20.24 -16.89
CA ALA A 86 2.52 20.31 -17.77
C ALA A 86 2.12 21.02 -19.08
N GLY A 87 2.84 22.08 -19.42
CA GLY A 87 2.72 22.73 -20.73
C GLY A 87 3.25 21.83 -21.84
N GLU A 88 3.01 22.23 -23.08
CA GLU A 88 3.69 21.59 -24.22
C GLU A 88 5.21 21.78 -24.08
N PRO A 89 6.01 20.74 -24.37
CA PRO A 89 7.46 20.86 -24.32
C PRO A 89 7.94 21.88 -25.36
N ASP A 90 8.76 22.82 -24.92
CA ASP A 90 9.44 23.76 -25.83
C ASP A 90 10.38 22.98 -26.75
N ILE A 91 10.23 23.15 -28.06
CA ILE A 91 11.06 22.50 -29.11
C ILE A 91 12.09 23.47 -29.72
N PHE A 92 12.39 24.58 -29.04
CA PHE A 92 13.28 25.63 -29.55
C PHE A 92 14.76 25.28 -29.42
#